data_AF-A0A6I8W7T6-F1
#
_entry.id   AF-A0A6I8W7T6-F1
#
_cell.length_a   1.000
_cell.length_b   1.000
_cell.length_c   1.000
_cell.angle_alpha   90.00
_cell.angle_beta   90.00
_cell.angle_gamma   90.00
#
_symmetry.space_group_name_H-M   'P 1'
#
loop_
_entity.id
_entity.type
_entity.pdbx_description
1 polymer ?
#
loop_
_entity_poly.entity_id
_entity_poly.type
_entity_poly.pdbx_seq_one_letter_code
_entity_poly.pdbx_strand_id
1 'polypeptide(L)'
;MSQMLQLDALVMAMACLTTTQTDLGGGLGMVPPILDNSVSHRGFYIDLSLSYLYLQTSCPISALSGLTTRLQALTNDIASVKEQIGGLQEQLVDLRRSGGPAGYPVSLGLPNAIGSRLPISSLSSLDVDVSQLLAAQGGPGAGGDPKTPSNCLKQQGGVVRIQTRANVEPFFVFCENNVSGGGWTMVVNRYDGSEDFNRKWADYKIGFGSITTEFFIGLDKLHQILSSDNYELLVQLQNRKQELRYALYDRFGIGSESEQYHLSVLGKYKGDAADALRQHEGKKFSTQDRDNDESEANCAAAQSAAFWYGSSCNLSNPFGLYQRLLDRDKDEYKGILWRGFLDGPKGSLKIVRMMVRPRNGTS
;
A
#
# COMPACT_ATOMS: atom_id res chain seq x y z
N MET A 1 -11.74 -21.34 22.13
CA MET A 1 -13.14 -21.05 21.74
C MET A 1 -13.43 -19.58 21.43
N SER A 2 -12.58 -18.61 21.79
CA SER A 2 -12.85 -17.17 21.50
C SER A 2 -12.48 -16.72 20.07
N GLN A 3 -11.54 -17.39 19.39
CA GLN A 3 -11.14 -17.04 18.00
C GLN A 3 -12.10 -17.54 16.91
N MET A 4 -12.90 -18.58 17.19
CA MET A 4 -13.87 -19.12 16.22
C MET A 4 -15.12 -18.22 16.09
N LEU A 5 -15.49 -17.53 17.18
CA LEU A 5 -16.64 -16.61 17.23
C LEU A 5 -16.39 -15.29 16.47
N GLN A 6 -15.14 -14.88 16.28
CA GLN A 6 -14.80 -13.66 15.52
C GLN A 6 -14.87 -13.88 14.01
N LEU A 7 -14.58 -15.10 13.54
CA LEU A 7 -14.64 -15.43 12.11
C LEU A 7 -16.09 -15.53 11.63
N ASP A 8 -16.97 -16.16 12.41
CA ASP A 8 -18.40 -16.25 12.10
C ASP A 8 -19.07 -14.87 12.06
N ALA A 9 -18.71 -13.97 12.98
CA ALA A 9 -19.22 -12.59 12.99
C ALA A 9 -18.77 -11.79 11.75
N LEU A 10 -17.56 -12.02 11.26
CA LEU A 10 -17.03 -11.36 10.06
C LEU A 10 -17.69 -11.91 8.78
N VAL A 11 -17.90 -13.23 8.72
CA VAL A 11 -18.58 -13.90 7.61
C VAL A 11 -20.05 -13.46 7.53
N MET A 12 -20.73 -13.35 8.66
CA MET A 12 -22.12 -12.84 8.74
C MET A 12 -22.23 -11.36 8.34
N ALA A 13 -21.25 -10.53 8.72
CA ALA A 13 -21.21 -9.13 8.32
C ALA A 13 -20.97 -8.93 6.81
N MET A 14 -20.15 -9.79 6.20
CA MET A 14 -19.96 -9.78 4.74
C MET A 14 -21.20 -10.29 3.99
N ALA A 15 -21.94 -11.24 4.54
CA ALA A 15 -23.19 -11.73 3.94
C ALA A 15 -24.30 -10.66 3.92
N CYS A 16 -24.40 -9.80 4.94
CA CYS A 16 -25.39 -8.70 4.95
C CYS A 16 -25.06 -7.56 3.97
N LEU A 17 -23.80 -7.40 3.53
CA LEU A 17 -23.41 -6.37 2.54
C LEU A 17 -23.70 -6.78 1.09
N THR A 18 -23.93 -8.07 0.82
CA THR A 18 -24.12 -8.61 -0.54
C THR A 18 -25.58 -8.74 -0.99
N THR A 19 -26.57 -8.55 -0.12
CA THR A 19 -27.99 -8.86 -0.45
C THR A 19 -28.90 -7.67 -0.75
N THR A 20 -28.37 -6.45 -0.90
CA THR A 20 -29.20 -5.33 -1.42
C THR A 20 -29.06 -5.23 -2.94
N GLN A 21 -29.72 -6.14 -3.66
CA GLN A 21 -30.05 -5.95 -5.06
C GLN A 21 -31.52 -6.32 -5.30
N THR A 22 -32.32 -5.28 -5.51
CA THR A 22 -33.52 -5.19 -6.36
C THR A 22 -34.59 -6.28 -6.27
N ASP A 23 -35.78 -5.93 -5.75
CA ASP A 23 -37.00 -6.15 -6.55
C ASP A 23 -38.11 -5.14 -6.19
N LEU A 24 -38.63 -4.48 -7.24
CA LEU A 24 -39.79 -3.58 -7.23
C LEU A 24 -40.90 -4.31 -8.00
N GLY A 25 -41.99 -4.71 -7.34
CA GLY A 25 -43.16 -5.22 -8.06
C GLY A 25 -44.18 -5.93 -7.17
N GLY A 26 -45.39 -5.37 -7.09
CA GLY A 26 -46.48 -5.89 -6.25
C GLY A 26 -47.24 -7.09 -6.82
N GLY A 27 -48.19 -7.60 -6.02
CA GLY A 27 -49.22 -8.54 -6.47
C GLY A 27 -49.76 -9.45 -5.37
N LEU A 28 -50.99 -9.17 -4.94
CA LEU A 28 -51.81 -9.98 -4.04
C LEU A 28 -52.20 -11.34 -4.67
N GLY A 29 -52.34 -12.41 -3.89
CA GLY A 29 -53.19 -13.54 -4.29
C GLY A 29 -52.97 -14.92 -3.64
N MET A 30 -53.80 -15.21 -2.62
CA MET A 30 -54.60 -16.44 -2.44
C MET A 30 -53.96 -17.81 -2.08
N VAL A 31 -54.73 -18.55 -1.27
CA VAL A 31 -54.48 -19.84 -0.58
C VAL A 31 -55.36 -20.97 -1.24
N PRO A 32 -55.47 -22.23 -0.72
CA PRO A 32 -54.92 -23.56 -1.13
C PRO A 32 -56.05 -24.54 -1.64
N PRO A 33 -56.20 -25.88 -1.36
CA PRO A 33 -55.35 -27.04 -0.90
C PRO A 33 -55.62 -28.42 -1.63
N ILE A 34 -55.16 -29.55 -1.02
CA ILE A 34 -55.64 -30.99 -1.03
C ILE A 34 -54.82 -32.00 -1.91
N LEU A 35 -54.03 -32.96 -1.37
CA LEU A 35 -54.25 -34.31 -0.74
C LEU A 35 -54.45 -35.48 -1.75
N ASP A 36 -53.62 -36.55 -1.71
CA ASP A 36 -54.00 -37.94 -1.33
C ASP A 36 -52.85 -38.99 -1.46
N ASN A 37 -53.03 -40.09 -0.72
CA ASN A 37 -52.23 -41.30 -0.45
C ASN A 37 -51.94 -42.26 -1.61
N SER A 38 -50.86 -43.07 -1.52
CA SER A 38 -50.93 -44.55 -1.25
C SER A 38 -49.67 -45.38 -1.64
N VAL A 39 -49.15 -46.13 -0.65
CA VAL A 39 -48.77 -47.56 -0.60
C VAL A 39 -47.68 -48.20 -1.53
N SER A 40 -46.59 -48.63 -0.88
CA SER A 40 -45.81 -49.91 -0.99
C SER A 40 -44.93 -50.23 -2.21
N HIS A 41 -43.58 -50.23 -2.04
CA HIS A 41 -42.73 -51.43 -1.81
C HIS A 41 -41.23 -51.14 -2.09
N ARG A 42 -40.38 -51.63 -1.18
CA ARG A 42 -38.98 -52.09 -1.36
C ARG A 42 -37.93 -51.13 -1.93
N GLY A 43 -36.93 -50.85 -1.10
CA GLY A 43 -35.52 -50.82 -1.53
C GLY A 43 -34.80 -49.49 -1.35
N PHE A 44 -33.79 -49.50 -0.47
CA PHE A 44 -32.64 -48.60 -0.41
C PHE A 44 -32.89 -47.09 -0.21
N TYR A 45 -32.69 -46.65 1.03
CA TYR A 45 -32.58 -45.24 1.43
C TYR A 45 -31.29 -44.62 0.88
N ILE A 46 -31.45 -43.66 -0.03
CA ILE A 46 -30.56 -42.50 -0.18
C ILE A 46 -31.39 -41.33 0.35
N ASP A 47 -31.07 -40.79 1.52
CA ASP A 47 -31.78 -39.62 2.06
C ASP A 47 -31.18 -38.33 1.47
N LEU A 48 -31.84 -37.88 0.39
CA LEU A 48 -31.84 -36.52 -0.11
C LEU A 48 -33.02 -35.80 0.56
N SER A 49 -32.80 -35.20 1.73
CA SER A 49 -33.69 -34.14 2.23
C SER A 49 -32.97 -33.26 3.26
N LEU A 50 -32.63 -32.03 2.86
CA LEU A 50 -32.76 -30.83 3.70
C LEU A 50 -32.86 -29.60 2.78
N SER A 51 -33.71 -29.69 1.76
CA SER A 51 -34.27 -28.53 1.09
C SER A 51 -35.51 -28.09 1.88
N TYR A 52 -35.35 -27.47 3.05
CA TYR A 52 -36.35 -26.59 3.69
C TYR A 52 -35.76 -26.01 4.99
N LEU A 53 -34.88 -25.02 4.87
CA LEU A 53 -34.75 -23.96 5.86
C LEU A 53 -34.58 -22.64 5.11
N TYR A 54 -35.70 -22.14 4.60
CA TYR A 54 -35.91 -20.70 4.48
C TYR A 54 -35.85 -20.15 5.90
N LEU A 55 -34.64 -19.82 6.37
CA LEU A 55 -34.49 -18.94 7.52
C LEU A 55 -34.32 -17.54 6.95
N GLN A 56 -35.42 -16.78 6.98
CA GLN A 56 -35.38 -15.34 6.99
C GLN A 56 -34.50 -14.90 8.18
N THR A 57 -33.19 -14.80 7.97
CA THR A 57 -32.34 -14.02 8.87
C THR A 57 -32.36 -12.61 8.34
N SER A 58 -33.41 -11.87 8.68
CA SER A 58 -33.33 -10.42 8.70
C SER A 58 -32.13 -10.05 9.59
N CYS A 59 -31.23 -9.24 9.06
CA CYS A 59 -30.04 -8.78 9.78
C CYS A 59 -30.53 -8.08 11.07
N PRO A 60 -30.17 -8.55 12.28
CA PRO A 60 -30.65 -7.91 13.49
C PRO A 60 -30.10 -6.49 13.55
N ILE A 61 -30.99 -5.51 13.77
CA ILE A 61 -30.68 -4.07 13.82
C ILE A 61 -29.54 -3.75 14.82
N SER A 62 -29.27 -4.65 15.77
CA SER A 62 -28.15 -4.58 16.72
C SER A 62 -26.76 -4.69 16.08
N ALA A 63 -26.59 -5.32 14.91
CA ALA A 63 -25.31 -5.36 14.20
C ALA A 63 -25.00 -4.04 13.48
N LEU A 64 -26.03 -3.39 12.93
CA LEU A 64 -25.95 -2.05 12.35
C LEU A 64 -25.70 -0.99 13.41
N SER A 65 -26.33 -1.09 14.59
CA SER A 65 -26.10 -0.14 15.68
C SER A 65 -24.66 -0.18 16.20
N GLY A 66 -24.01 -1.35 16.20
CA GLY A 66 -22.60 -1.49 16.55
C GLY A 66 -21.66 -0.77 15.58
N LEU A 67 -21.92 -0.85 14.27
CA LEU A 67 -21.16 -0.13 13.25
C LEU A 67 -21.41 1.39 13.33
N THR A 68 -22.66 1.82 13.49
CA THR A 68 -23.02 3.24 13.66
C THR A 68 -22.36 3.83 14.90
N THR A 69 -22.30 3.08 16.00
CA THR A 69 -21.61 3.54 17.22
C THR A 69 -20.11 3.72 16.99
N ARG A 70 -19.48 2.81 16.23
CA ARG A 70 -18.04 2.91 15.88
C ARG A 70 -17.78 4.07 14.92
N LEU A 71 -18.66 4.29 13.94
CA LEU A 71 -18.59 5.45 13.04
C LEU A 71 -18.77 6.76 13.80
N GLN A 72 -19.70 6.81 14.75
CA GLN A 72 -19.91 7.98 15.61
C GLN A 72 -18.69 8.24 16.50
N ALA A 73 -18.08 7.19 17.06
CA ALA A 73 -16.86 7.30 17.85
C ALA A 73 -15.70 7.86 17.03
N LEU A 74 -15.45 7.31 15.83
CA LEU A 74 -14.44 7.83 14.89
C LEU A 74 -14.72 9.29 14.49
N THR A 75 -15.98 9.66 14.30
CA THR A 75 -16.36 11.04 13.97
C THR A 75 -16.06 12.00 15.12
N ASN A 76 -16.32 11.58 16.36
CA ASN A 76 -16.00 12.37 17.55
C ASN A 76 -14.47 12.50 17.74
N ASP A 77 -13.71 11.43 17.49
CA ASP A 77 -12.25 11.44 17.56
C ASP A 77 -11.66 12.40 16.52
N ILE A 78 -12.20 12.39 15.28
CA ILE A 78 -11.80 13.34 14.23
C ILE A 78 -12.09 14.79 14.66
N ALA A 79 -13.24 15.06 15.29
CA ALA A 79 -13.57 16.39 15.79
C ALA A 79 -12.60 16.85 16.88
N SER A 80 -12.25 15.97 17.82
CA SER A 80 -11.26 16.26 18.87
C SER A 80 -9.87 16.56 18.30
N VAL A 81 -9.41 15.78 17.32
CA VAL A 81 -8.12 16.02 16.65
C VAL A 81 -8.11 17.36 15.90
N LYS A 82 -9.23 17.76 15.28
CA LYS A 82 -9.36 19.08 14.63
C LYS A 82 -9.21 20.23 15.64
N GLU A 83 -9.80 20.13 16.82
CA GLU A 83 -9.62 21.14 17.88
C GLU A 83 -8.17 21.21 18.37
N GLN A 84 -7.51 20.06 18.56
CA GLN A 84 -6.10 20.02 18.96
C GLN A 84 -5.20 20.69 17.90
N ILE A 85 -5.45 20.45 16.61
CA ILE A 85 -4.73 21.11 15.52
C ILE A 85 -4.97 22.63 15.55
N GLY A 86 -6.20 23.07 15.81
CA GLY A 86 -6.53 24.49 15.96
C GLY A 86 -5.78 25.17 17.11
N GLY A 87 -5.76 24.52 18.28
CA GLY A 87 -5.03 25.03 19.45
C GLY A 87 -3.52 25.13 19.23
N LEU A 88 -2.93 24.13 18.54
CA LEU A 88 -1.51 24.16 18.17
C LEU A 88 -1.19 25.28 17.17
N GLN A 89 -2.11 25.57 16.24
CA GLN A 89 -1.96 26.70 15.31
C GLN A 89 -1.98 28.04 16.03
N GLU A 90 -2.84 28.23 17.03
CA GLU A 90 -2.86 29.46 17.84
C GLU A 90 -1.60 29.62 18.68
N GLN A 91 -1.11 28.54 19.32
CA GLN A 91 0.16 28.56 20.04
C GLN A 91 1.34 28.94 19.13
N LEU A 92 1.34 28.48 17.87
CA LEU A 92 2.36 28.81 16.88
C LEU A 92 2.29 30.29 16.44
N VAL A 93 1.09 30.86 16.35
CA VAL A 93 0.86 32.28 16.06
C VAL A 93 1.28 33.16 17.24
N ASP A 94 1.02 32.75 18.46
CA ASP A 94 1.41 33.48 19.67
C ASP A 94 2.92 33.40 19.94
N LEU A 95 3.57 32.26 19.66
CA LEU A 95 5.03 32.15 19.64
C LEU A 95 5.67 33.08 18.60
N ARG A 96 4.99 33.30 17.46
CA ARG A 96 5.44 34.25 16.44
C ARG A 96 5.21 35.72 16.85
N ARG A 97 4.19 36.01 17.65
CA ARG A 97 3.87 37.35 18.18
C ARG A 97 4.68 37.72 19.42
N SER A 98 5.10 36.73 20.21
CA SER A 98 5.88 36.90 21.44
C SER A 98 7.40 37.00 21.23
N GLY A 99 7.86 37.18 19.99
CA GLY A 99 9.23 37.60 19.71
C GLY A 99 9.56 38.92 20.41
N GLY A 100 10.23 38.81 21.56
CA GLY A 100 10.68 39.90 22.41
C GLY A 100 11.77 40.79 21.79
N PRO A 101 12.30 41.76 22.56
CA PRO A 101 12.58 43.12 22.10
C PRO A 101 13.86 43.28 21.24
N ALA A 102 13.75 44.31 20.39
CA ALA A 102 14.77 45.07 19.67
C ALA A 102 16.23 44.59 19.68
N GLY A 103 16.75 44.32 18.47
CA GLY A 103 18.12 44.75 18.18
C GLY A 103 18.98 43.97 17.19
N TYR A 104 18.46 43.41 16.08
CA TYR A 104 19.31 43.11 14.89
C TYR A 104 18.45 43.13 13.61
N PRO A 105 18.83 43.87 12.56
CA PRO A 105 18.10 43.83 11.29
C PRO A 105 18.55 42.58 10.52
N VAL A 106 17.73 41.53 10.53
CA VAL A 106 17.89 40.44 9.56
C VAL A 106 17.03 40.78 8.34
N SER A 107 17.67 41.37 7.33
CA SER A 107 17.12 41.43 5.99
C SER A 107 17.13 40.01 5.40
N LEU A 108 15.96 39.39 5.32
CA LEU A 108 15.70 38.26 4.43
C LEU A 108 14.75 38.74 3.35
N GLY A 109 15.33 39.18 2.24
CA GLY A 109 14.60 39.34 0.99
C GLY A 109 14.16 37.96 0.50
N LEU A 110 12.87 37.67 0.60
CA LEU A 110 12.17 36.70 -0.23
C LEU A 110 10.75 37.21 -0.54
N PRO A 111 10.17 36.83 -1.69
CA PRO A 111 9.06 37.53 -2.31
C PRO A 111 7.78 37.46 -1.50
N ASN A 112 7.03 38.57 -1.51
CA ASN A 112 5.62 38.66 -1.13
C ASN A 112 4.77 37.68 -1.96
N ALA A 113 4.58 36.46 -1.46
CA ALA A 113 3.47 35.60 -1.80
C ALA A 113 3.30 34.58 -0.69
N ILE A 114 2.44 34.88 0.28
CA ILE A 114 1.42 34.02 0.92
C ILE A 114 0.67 34.98 1.86
N GLY A 115 -0.01 35.93 1.23
CA GLY A 115 -1.10 36.71 1.80
C GLY A 115 -2.41 36.10 1.34
N SER A 116 -2.63 34.84 1.64
CA SER A 116 -3.90 34.17 1.42
C SER A 116 -4.19 33.39 2.69
N ARG A 117 -4.88 34.05 3.63
CA ARG A 117 -5.76 33.37 4.56
C ARG A 117 -6.63 32.44 3.71
N LEU A 118 -6.46 31.13 3.84
CA LEU A 118 -7.56 30.24 3.51
C LEU A 118 -8.63 30.51 4.56
N PRO A 119 -9.80 31.05 4.20
CA PRO A 119 -10.87 31.17 5.16
C PRO A 119 -11.31 29.75 5.53
N ILE A 120 -11.33 29.45 6.84
CA ILE A 120 -11.74 28.15 7.39
C ILE A 120 -13.21 27.82 7.02
N SER A 121 -13.96 28.77 6.46
CA SER A 121 -15.26 28.53 5.83
C SER A 121 -15.22 27.74 4.52
N SER A 122 -14.06 27.41 3.95
CA SER A 122 -13.96 26.53 2.76
C SER A 122 -13.88 25.04 3.08
N LEU A 123 -13.89 24.65 4.35
CA LEU A 123 -13.89 23.24 4.79
C LEU A 123 -15.30 22.68 5.09
N SER A 124 -16.35 23.47 4.85
CA SER A 124 -17.75 23.08 5.09
C SER A 124 -18.45 22.45 3.87
N SER A 125 -17.72 21.80 2.94
CA SER A 125 -18.34 21.10 1.80
C SER A 125 -17.82 19.69 1.57
N LEU A 126 -17.21 19.07 2.58
CA LEU A 126 -17.08 17.61 2.61
C LEU A 126 -18.37 16.99 3.19
N ASP A 127 -19.52 17.38 2.63
CA ASP A 127 -20.69 16.51 2.68
C ASP A 127 -20.43 15.43 1.64
N VAL A 128 -19.99 14.27 2.10
CA VAL A 128 -20.00 13.06 1.28
C VAL A 128 -21.47 12.74 1.02
N ASP A 129 -21.99 13.19 -0.12
CA ASP A 129 -23.32 12.80 -0.58
C ASP A 129 -23.31 11.30 -0.88
N VAL A 130 -23.76 10.50 0.09
CA VAL A 130 -23.85 9.04 0.00
C VAL A 130 -24.73 8.60 -1.18
N SER A 131 -25.56 9.50 -1.71
CA SER A 131 -26.38 9.28 -2.91
C SER A 131 -25.55 9.08 -4.18
N GLN A 132 -24.32 9.64 -4.26
CA GLN A 132 -23.42 9.44 -5.41
C GLN A 132 -22.67 8.10 -5.37
N LEU A 133 -22.57 7.44 -4.21
CA LEU A 133 -22.03 6.07 -4.12
C LEU A 133 -22.99 5.02 -4.70
N LEU A 134 -24.28 5.37 -4.86
CA LEU A 134 -25.30 4.51 -5.47
C LEU A 134 -25.43 4.71 -6.99
N ALA A 135 -24.75 5.70 -7.58
CA ALA A 135 -24.78 5.96 -9.03
C ALA A 135 -23.75 5.12 -9.84
N ALA A 136 -22.92 4.31 -9.18
CA ALA A 136 -21.98 3.40 -9.85
C ALA A 136 -22.63 2.07 -10.33
N GLN A 137 -23.93 1.89 -10.15
CA GLN A 137 -24.68 0.76 -10.68
C GLN A 137 -25.81 1.25 -11.60
N GLY A 138 -25.50 1.43 -12.88
CA GLY A 138 -26.54 1.71 -13.88
C GLY A 138 -26.06 2.44 -15.12
N GLY A 139 -25.30 1.76 -15.98
CA GLY A 139 -25.05 2.19 -17.36
C GLY A 139 -25.20 1.00 -18.30
N PRO A 140 -26.15 1.00 -19.26
CA PRO A 140 -26.37 -0.14 -20.15
C PRO A 140 -25.37 -0.14 -21.32
N GLY A 141 -24.68 -1.27 -21.51
CA GLY A 141 -24.29 -1.76 -22.84
C GLY A 141 -22.90 -1.41 -23.37
N ALA A 142 -21.91 -2.24 -23.04
CA ALA A 142 -20.92 -2.74 -24.00
C ALA A 142 -20.34 -4.06 -23.46
N GLY A 143 -20.64 -5.17 -24.14
CA GLY A 143 -20.33 -6.52 -23.70
C GLY A 143 -18.82 -6.82 -23.65
N GLY A 144 -18.42 -7.53 -22.59
CA GLY A 144 -17.09 -8.07 -22.35
C GLY A 144 -16.72 -7.88 -20.89
N ASP A 145 -16.60 -8.99 -20.14
CA ASP A 145 -16.05 -8.94 -18.78
C ASP A 145 -14.72 -8.15 -18.80
N PRO A 146 -14.51 -7.16 -17.92
CA PRO A 146 -13.26 -6.42 -17.87
C PRO A 146 -12.11 -7.40 -17.60
N LYS A 147 -11.34 -7.72 -18.64
CA LYS A 147 -10.14 -8.55 -18.49
C LYS A 147 -9.23 -7.88 -17.46
N THR A 148 -8.88 -8.61 -16.40
CA THR A 148 -7.95 -8.11 -15.37
C THR A 148 -6.66 -7.66 -16.05
N PRO A 149 -6.20 -6.41 -15.83
CA PRO A 149 -5.02 -5.88 -16.51
C PRO A 149 -3.75 -6.60 -16.06
N SER A 150 -2.73 -6.69 -16.93
CA SER A 150 -1.48 -7.35 -16.58
C SER A 150 -0.47 -6.46 -15.86
N ASN A 151 -0.64 -5.13 -15.93
CA ASN A 151 0.24 -4.13 -15.34
C ASN A 151 -0.46 -2.75 -15.28
N CYS A 152 0.28 -1.73 -14.84
CA CYS A 152 -0.23 -0.38 -14.63
C CYS A 152 -0.28 0.52 -15.89
N LEU A 153 0.23 0.12 -17.07
CA LEU A 153 0.47 1.02 -18.23
C LEU A 153 -0.73 1.82 -18.75
N LYS A 154 -1.96 1.36 -18.48
CA LYS A 154 -3.21 2.01 -18.94
C LYS A 154 -4.18 2.26 -17.79
N GLN A 155 -3.67 2.32 -16.56
CA GLN A 155 -4.47 2.49 -15.36
C GLN A 155 -4.46 3.96 -14.92
N GLN A 156 -5.57 4.43 -14.37
CA GLN A 156 -5.70 5.84 -13.94
C GLN A 156 -4.89 6.17 -12.68
N GLY A 157 -4.40 5.15 -11.97
CA GLY A 157 -3.64 5.27 -10.71
C GLY A 157 -4.40 4.66 -9.53
N GLY A 158 -3.73 4.53 -8.38
CA GLY A 158 -4.30 3.95 -7.16
C GLY A 158 -4.23 2.42 -7.13
N VAL A 159 -5.04 1.81 -6.27
CA VAL A 159 -5.01 0.36 -6.04
C VAL A 159 -5.72 -0.38 -7.16
N VAL A 160 -5.01 -1.27 -7.86
CA VAL A 160 -5.52 -2.04 -9.00
C VAL A 160 -5.19 -3.51 -8.80
N ARG A 161 -6.14 -4.41 -9.11
CA ARG A 161 -5.90 -5.85 -9.17
C ARG A 161 -5.30 -6.19 -10.54
N ILE A 162 -4.10 -6.76 -10.56
CA ILE A 162 -3.41 -7.16 -11.80
C ILE A 162 -3.20 -8.67 -11.87
N GLN A 163 -3.15 -9.19 -13.09
CA GLN A 163 -2.81 -10.58 -13.38
C GLN A 163 -1.64 -10.63 -14.36
N THR A 164 -0.43 -10.92 -13.88
CA THR A 164 0.80 -10.88 -14.69
C THR A 164 0.78 -11.91 -15.81
N ARG A 165 0.19 -13.09 -15.57
CA ARG A 165 0.04 -14.20 -16.53
C ARG A 165 -1.28 -14.95 -16.27
N ALA A 166 -1.85 -15.57 -17.31
CA ALA A 166 -3.17 -16.21 -17.23
C ALA A 166 -3.29 -17.33 -16.18
N ASN A 167 -2.18 -17.98 -15.82
CA ASN A 167 -2.12 -19.09 -14.87
C ASN A 167 -1.60 -18.68 -13.48
N VAL A 168 -1.50 -17.38 -13.20
CA VAL A 168 -1.05 -16.85 -11.90
C VAL A 168 -2.22 -16.16 -11.22
N GLU A 169 -2.35 -16.36 -9.92
CA GLU A 169 -3.38 -15.71 -9.12
C GLU A 169 -3.20 -14.18 -9.16
N PRO A 170 -4.24 -13.41 -9.52
CA PRO A 170 -4.14 -11.96 -9.53
C PRO A 170 -3.98 -11.35 -8.13
N PHE A 171 -3.23 -10.27 -8.03
CA PHE A 171 -2.98 -9.56 -6.76
C PHE A 171 -3.08 -8.05 -6.92
N PHE A 172 -3.25 -7.34 -5.80
CA PHE A 172 -3.35 -5.88 -5.77
C PHE A 172 -1.97 -5.22 -5.84
N VAL A 173 -1.88 -4.14 -6.62
CA VAL A 173 -0.72 -3.25 -6.74
C VAL A 173 -1.15 -1.80 -6.60
N PHE A 174 -0.22 -0.91 -6.24
CA PHE A 174 -0.43 0.54 -6.36
C PHE A 174 0.14 1.03 -7.70
N CYS A 175 -0.73 1.54 -8.57
CA CYS A 175 -0.36 2.17 -9.82
C CYS A 175 -0.10 3.67 -9.61
N GLU A 176 1.09 4.13 -9.94
CA GLU A 176 1.45 5.55 -9.97
C GLU A 176 1.40 6.04 -11.42
N ASN A 177 0.55 7.04 -11.67
CA ASN A 177 0.28 7.55 -13.01
C ASN A 177 0.76 8.99 -13.24
N ASN A 178 1.14 9.70 -12.17
CA ASN A 178 1.48 11.13 -12.24
C ASN A 178 2.98 11.39 -12.42
N VAL A 179 3.80 10.34 -12.49
CA VAL A 179 5.26 10.42 -12.58
C VAL A 179 5.75 9.88 -13.92
N SER A 180 6.60 10.65 -14.62
CA SER A 180 7.38 10.20 -15.78
C SER A 180 6.56 9.46 -16.86
N GLY A 181 5.38 9.97 -17.21
CA GLY A 181 4.48 9.37 -18.22
C GLY A 181 3.58 8.25 -17.71
N GLY A 182 3.58 7.98 -16.41
CA GLY A 182 2.65 7.07 -15.75
C GLY A 182 2.89 5.58 -16.02
N GLY A 183 1.94 4.75 -15.60
CA GLY A 183 2.03 3.31 -15.79
C GLY A 183 2.98 2.57 -14.85
N TRP A 184 3.38 3.20 -13.75
CA TRP A 184 4.33 2.64 -12.79
C TRP A 184 3.64 1.74 -11.78
N THR A 185 4.22 0.59 -11.50
CA THR A 185 3.84 -0.27 -10.37
C THR A 185 4.77 0.02 -9.20
N MET A 186 4.24 0.55 -8.10
CA MET A 186 5.03 0.82 -6.90
C MET A 186 5.32 -0.48 -6.15
N VAL A 187 6.60 -0.71 -5.85
CA VAL A 187 7.09 -1.94 -5.22
C VAL A 187 7.68 -1.70 -3.82
N VAL A 188 8.13 -0.47 -3.56
CA VAL A 188 8.56 0.01 -2.24
C VAL A 188 8.03 1.43 -2.06
N ASN A 189 7.46 1.73 -0.90
CA ASN A 189 7.11 3.10 -0.49
C ASN A 189 7.57 3.32 0.95
N ARG A 190 8.42 4.33 1.18
CA ARG A 190 8.89 4.80 2.49
C ARG A 190 8.71 6.31 2.54
N TYR A 191 8.10 6.85 3.59
CA TYR A 191 7.94 8.29 3.80
C TYR A 191 7.73 8.74 5.25
N ASP A 192 7.35 7.88 6.20
CA ASP A 192 6.99 8.26 7.58
C ASP A 192 7.50 7.32 8.70
N GLY A 193 8.05 6.16 8.35
CA GLY A 193 8.54 5.14 9.29
C GLY A 193 7.42 4.45 10.08
N SER A 194 6.22 4.34 9.50
CA SER A 194 5.10 3.57 10.07
C SER A 194 5.31 2.06 9.98
N GLU A 195 6.13 1.60 9.04
CA GLU A 195 6.39 0.18 8.82
C GLU A 195 7.83 -0.20 9.18
N ASP A 196 7.97 -1.32 9.90
CA ASP A 196 9.28 -1.91 10.21
C ASP A 196 9.79 -2.76 9.05
N PHE A 197 10.97 -2.41 8.53
CA PHE A 197 11.65 -3.12 7.44
C PHE A 197 12.73 -4.10 7.93
N ASN A 198 13.01 -4.18 9.23
CA ASN A 198 13.92 -5.18 9.79
C ASN A 198 13.21 -6.54 9.96
N ARG A 199 12.81 -7.14 8.83
CA ARG A 199 11.99 -8.35 8.77
C ARG A 199 12.77 -9.60 8.38
N LYS A 200 12.14 -10.75 8.61
CA LYS A 200 12.69 -12.07 8.28
C LYS A 200 12.46 -12.44 6.81
N TRP A 201 13.12 -13.49 6.34
CA TRP A 201 13.00 -13.99 4.96
C TRP A 201 11.55 -14.21 4.52
N ALA A 202 10.75 -14.86 5.38
CA ALA A 202 9.36 -15.19 5.06
C ALA A 202 8.51 -13.94 4.79
N ASP A 203 8.72 -12.86 5.56
CA ASP A 203 8.00 -11.60 5.37
C ASP A 203 8.43 -10.92 4.07
N TYR A 204 9.73 -10.87 3.79
CA TYR A 204 10.25 -10.32 2.53
C TYR A 204 9.79 -11.10 1.31
N LYS A 205 9.63 -12.42 1.43
CA LYS A 205 9.08 -13.28 0.38
C LYS A 205 7.65 -12.88 0.01
N ILE A 206 6.76 -12.74 0.99
CA ILE A 206 5.32 -12.50 0.77
C ILE A 206 4.95 -11.01 0.62
N GLY A 207 5.76 -10.11 1.20
CA GLY A 207 5.51 -8.67 1.31
C GLY A 207 4.86 -8.27 2.63
N PHE A 208 4.96 -6.99 2.98
CA PHE A 208 4.46 -6.45 4.24
C PHE A 208 4.13 -4.96 4.11
N GLY A 209 3.44 -4.42 5.12
CA GLY A 209 2.87 -3.07 5.09
C GLY A 209 1.57 -2.96 4.30
N SER A 210 0.93 -1.79 4.36
CA SER A 210 -0.28 -1.51 3.60
C SER A 210 0.07 -0.87 2.26
N ILE A 211 -0.54 -1.34 1.18
CA ILE A 211 -0.30 -0.86 -0.18
C ILE A 211 -0.60 0.63 -0.41
N THR A 212 -1.31 1.25 0.53
CA THR A 212 -1.65 2.68 0.53
C THR A 212 -0.76 3.53 1.45
N THR A 213 0.13 2.91 2.25
CA THR A 213 1.06 3.57 3.16
C THR A 213 2.49 3.13 2.88
N GLU A 214 3.34 2.89 3.90
CA GLU A 214 4.63 2.23 3.70
C GLU A 214 4.46 0.73 3.50
N PHE A 215 5.13 0.19 2.48
CA PHE A 215 5.08 -1.23 2.18
C PHE A 215 6.27 -1.70 1.35
N PHE A 216 6.46 -3.01 1.34
CA PHE A 216 7.20 -3.74 0.34
C PHE A 216 6.31 -4.81 -0.29
N ILE A 217 6.27 -4.86 -1.63
CA ILE A 217 5.32 -5.72 -2.36
C ILE A 217 5.51 -7.23 -2.12
N GLY A 218 6.74 -7.63 -1.77
CA GLY A 218 7.16 -9.03 -1.61
C GLY A 218 7.98 -9.53 -2.80
N LEU A 219 9.04 -10.30 -2.52
CA LEU A 219 9.97 -10.81 -3.52
C LEU A 219 9.30 -11.76 -4.51
N ASP A 220 8.33 -12.58 -4.08
CA ASP A 220 7.59 -13.46 -4.99
C ASP A 220 6.80 -12.65 -6.03
N LYS A 221 6.06 -11.62 -5.58
CA LYS A 221 5.29 -10.75 -6.47
C LYS A 221 6.21 -9.93 -7.36
N LEU A 222 7.32 -9.42 -6.81
CA LEU A 222 8.31 -8.65 -7.55
C LEU A 222 8.94 -9.50 -8.66
N HIS A 223 9.40 -10.72 -8.36
CA HIS A 223 9.92 -11.64 -9.37
C HIS A 223 8.88 -11.97 -10.44
N GLN A 224 7.63 -12.22 -10.05
CA GLN A 224 6.55 -12.47 -11.00
C GLN A 224 6.31 -11.29 -11.94
N ILE A 225 6.32 -10.05 -11.44
CA ILE A 225 6.18 -8.84 -12.26
C ILE A 225 7.34 -8.72 -13.25
N LEU A 226 8.57 -8.95 -12.78
CA LEU A 226 9.79 -8.72 -13.57
C LEU A 226 10.16 -9.87 -14.53
N SER A 227 9.38 -10.95 -14.51
CA SER A 227 9.69 -12.22 -15.19
C SER A 227 9.79 -12.19 -16.73
N SER A 228 9.62 -11.03 -17.37
CA SER A 228 9.88 -10.83 -18.81
C SER A 228 11.22 -10.11 -19.09
N ASP A 229 12.00 -9.79 -18.04
CA ASP A 229 13.30 -9.10 -18.06
C ASP A 229 13.34 -7.74 -18.77
N ASN A 230 12.17 -7.21 -19.15
CA ASN A 230 12.03 -5.97 -19.90
C ASN A 230 11.23 -4.92 -19.10
N TYR A 231 11.68 -4.67 -17.87
CA TYR A 231 11.14 -3.66 -16.97
C TYR A 231 12.20 -2.63 -16.63
N GLU A 232 11.83 -1.36 -16.60
CA GLU A 232 12.66 -0.29 -16.02
C GLU A 232 12.32 -0.10 -14.54
N LEU A 233 13.30 0.39 -13.78
CA LEU A 233 13.17 0.76 -12.37
C LEU A 233 13.38 2.27 -12.23
N LEU A 234 12.41 2.95 -11.64
CA LEU A 234 12.54 4.32 -11.15
C LEU A 234 12.62 4.33 -9.63
N VAL A 235 13.67 4.93 -9.10
CA VAL A 235 13.84 5.23 -7.68
C VAL A 235 13.73 6.73 -7.48
N GLN A 236 12.77 7.17 -6.65
CA GLN A 236 12.64 8.56 -6.22
C GLN A 236 13.06 8.69 -4.76
N LEU A 237 13.88 9.70 -4.48
CA LEU A 237 14.49 9.93 -3.18
C LEU A 237 14.21 11.36 -2.74
N GLN A 238 13.93 11.54 -1.45
CA GLN A 238 13.90 12.86 -0.83
C GLN A 238 14.73 12.86 0.44
N ASN A 239 15.65 13.80 0.60
CA ASN A 239 16.34 14.00 1.87
C ASN A 239 15.53 14.88 2.84
N ARG A 240 16.00 15.00 4.08
CA ARG A 240 15.32 15.81 5.11
C ARG A 240 15.35 17.33 4.82
N LYS A 241 16.28 17.79 3.96
CA LYS A 241 16.36 19.16 3.45
C LYS A 241 15.41 19.42 2.26
N GLN A 242 14.48 18.49 1.99
CA GLN A 242 13.52 18.52 0.89
C GLN A 242 14.13 18.47 -0.52
N GLU A 243 15.41 18.12 -0.65
CA GLU A 243 16.02 17.89 -1.95
C GLU A 243 15.48 16.58 -2.55
N LEU A 244 15.02 16.66 -3.80
CA LEU A 244 14.48 15.54 -4.55
C LEU A 244 15.51 15.10 -5.59
N ARG A 245 15.77 13.79 -5.64
CA ARG A 245 16.63 13.17 -6.64
C ARG A 245 16.01 11.87 -7.14
N TYR A 246 16.47 11.40 -8.29
CA TYR A 246 16.03 10.14 -8.87
C TYR A 246 17.18 9.32 -9.48
N ALA A 247 16.97 8.02 -9.53
CA ALA A 247 17.76 7.06 -10.28
C ALA A 247 16.83 6.23 -11.15
N LEU A 248 17.06 6.23 -12.46
CA LEU A 248 16.35 5.43 -13.44
C LEU A 248 17.30 4.37 -14.00
N TYR A 249 16.89 3.12 -13.97
CA TYR A 249 17.59 2.00 -14.60
C TYR A 249 16.72 1.46 -15.71
N ASP A 250 17.29 1.39 -16.90
CA ASP A 250 16.55 1.04 -18.10
C ASP A 250 16.25 -0.47 -18.22
N ARG A 251 16.80 -1.29 -17.31
CA ARG A 251 16.41 -2.68 -17.05
C ARG A 251 16.50 -2.97 -15.56
N PHE A 252 15.63 -3.82 -15.06
CA PHE A 252 15.62 -4.29 -13.68
C PHE A 252 14.96 -5.67 -13.62
N GLY A 253 15.65 -6.63 -13.01
CA GLY A 253 15.18 -8.01 -12.86
C GLY A 253 15.75 -8.65 -11.61
N ILE A 254 15.01 -9.58 -11.03
CA ILE A 254 15.47 -10.40 -9.91
C ILE A 254 15.26 -11.88 -10.21
N GLY A 255 16.15 -12.72 -9.72
CA GLY A 255 16.03 -14.17 -9.82
C GLY A 255 14.85 -14.73 -9.01
N SER A 256 14.63 -16.03 -9.16
CA SER A 256 13.65 -16.79 -8.38
C SER A 256 14.13 -17.05 -6.94
N GLU A 257 13.27 -17.62 -6.09
CA GLU A 257 13.64 -17.99 -4.72
C GLU A 257 14.81 -19.00 -4.68
N SER A 258 14.84 -19.97 -5.59
CA SER A 258 15.93 -20.95 -5.68
C SER A 258 17.27 -20.31 -6.04
N GLU A 259 17.24 -19.12 -6.62
CA GLU A 259 18.39 -18.27 -6.91
C GLU A 259 18.56 -17.15 -5.88
N GLN A 260 17.91 -17.28 -4.72
CA GLN A 260 17.93 -16.32 -3.60
C GLN A 260 17.55 -14.90 -4.01
N TYR A 261 16.63 -14.77 -4.97
CA TYR A 261 16.16 -13.49 -5.51
C TYR A 261 17.29 -12.52 -5.90
N HIS A 262 18.43 -13.03 -6.37
CA HIS A 262 19.56 -12.17 -6.70
C HIS A 262 19.18 -11.07 -7.70
N LEU A 263 19.83 -9.90 -7.62
CA LEU A 263 19.62 -8.80 -8.56
C LEU A 263 20.20 -9.20 -9.92
N SER A 264 19.39 -9.85 -10.75
CA SER A 264 19.83 -10.56 -11.96
C SER A 264 20.13 -9.63 -13.13
N VAL A 265 19.41 -8.50 -13.22
CA VAL A 265 19.57 -7.54 -14.31
C VAL A 265 19.51 -6.13 -13.76
N LEU A 266 20.53 -5.31 -14.05
CA LEU A 266 20.49 -3.87 -13.83
C LEU A 266 21.00 -3.10 -15.06
N GLY A 267 20.07 -2.43 -15.75
CA GLY A 267 20.33 -1.72 -16.99
C GLY A 267 21.17 -0.45 -16.83
N LYS A 268 21.26 0.35 -17.90
CA LYS A 268 21.96 1.63 -17.90
C LYS A 268 21.29 2.61 -16.92
N TYR A 269 22.12 3.25 -16.11
CA TYR A 269 21.71 4.29 -15.17
C TYR A 269 21.51 5.63 -15.88
N LYS A 270 20.48 6.37 -15.45
CA LYS A 270 20.26 7.79 -15.72
C LYS A 270 19.64 8.44 -14.49
N GLY A 271 20.15 9.58 -14.07
CA GLY A 271 19.56 10.32 -12.95
C GLY A 271 20.54 11.30 -12.33
N ASP A 272 20.11 11.90 -11.22
CA ASP A 272 20.90 12.83 -10.42
C ASP A 272 21.21 12.29 -9.01
N ALA A 273 20.67 11.12 -8.63
CA ALA A 273 20.88 10.50 -7.31
C ALA A 273 22.20 9.71 -7.14
N ALA A 274 23.09 9.69 -8.14
CA ALA A 274 24.18 8.71 -8.29
C ALA A 274 23.71 7.25 -8.48
N ASP A 275 24.56 6.44 -9.14
CA ASP A 275 24.31 5.01 -9.42
C ASP A 275 24.65 4.14 -8.19
N ALA A 276 23.80 4.21 -7.17
CA ALA A 276 24.02 3.52 -5.91
C ALA A 276 23.58 2.06 -5.89
N LEU A 277 22.90 1.57 -6.94
CA LEU A 277 22.52 0.15 -7.07
C LEU A 277 23.55 -0.70 -7.81
N ARG A 278 24.43 -0.10 -8.62
CA ARG A 278 25.41 -0.86 -9.42
C ARG A 278 26.21 -1.89 -8.63
N GLN A 279 26.67 -1.51 -7.44
CA GLN A 279 27.46 -2.39 -6.56
C GLN A 279 26.68 -3.61 -6.04
N HIS A 280 25.35 -3.59 -6.12
CA HIS A 280 24.46 -4.67 -5.68
C HIS A 280 24.09 -5.61 -6.85
N GLU A 281 24.49 -5.29 -8.09
CA GLU A 281 24.22 -6.12 -9.26
C GLU A 281 24.86 -7.52 -9.10
N GLY A 282 24.07 -8.56 -9.38
CA GLY A 282 24.44 -9.95 -9.21
C GLY A 282 24.42 -10.49 -7.78
N LYS A 283 24.24 -9.63 -6.77
CA LYS A 283 24.22 -10.06 -5.36
C LYS A 283 22.90 -10.70 -4.99
N LYS A 284 22.94 -11.64 -4.05
CA LYS A 284 21.76 -12.35 -3.52
C LYS A 284 21.08 -11.50 -2.45
N PHE A 285 19.78 -11.70 -2.29
CA PHE A 285 19.04 -11.00 -1.24
C PHE A 285 19.37 -11.63 0.13
N SER A 286 19.66 -10.82 1.14
CA SER A 286 19.96 -11.28 2.50
C SER A 286 19.00 -10.65 3.52
N THR A 287 18.60 -11.43 4.53
CA THR A 287 17.81 -10.98 5.69
C THR A 287 18.55 -11.33 6.99
N GLN A 288 18.11 -10.77 8.12
CA GLN A 288 18.73 -11.02 9.42
C GLN A 288 18.77 -12.52 9.81
N ASP A 289 17.85 -13.33 9.27
CA ASP A 289 17.73 -14.77 9.52
C ASP A 289 18.21 -15.64 8.35
N ARG A 290 18.63 -15.04 7.23
CA ARG A 290 19.14 -15.75 6.06
C ARG A 290 20.25 -14.94 5.39
N ASP A 291 21.48 -15.32 5.71
CA ASP A 291 22.68 -14.74 5.15
C ASP A 291 22.99 -15.37 3.79
N ASN A 292 22.91 -14.57 2.73
CA ASN A 292 23.32 -14.95 1.38
C ASN A 292 24.33 -13.94 0.80
N ASP A 293 24.89 -13.06 1.62
CA ASP A 293 25.80 -12.02 1.15
C ASP A 293 27.24 -12.54 1.07
N GLU A 294 28.15 -11.69 0.58
CA GLU A 294 29.55 -12.06 0.35
C GLU A 294 30.47 -11.59 1.49
N SER A 295 29.90 -11.06 2.58
CA SER A 295 30.64 -10.62 3.75
C SER A 295 30.87 -11.81 4.71
N GLU A 296 31.89 -11.72 5.56
CA GLU A 296 32.14 -12.72 6.62
C GLU A 296 31.10 -12.65 7.75
N ALA A 297 30.39 -11.53 7.85
CA ALA A 297 29.29 -11.30 8.77
C ALA A 297 28.01 -10.98 8.00
N ASN A 298 26.85 -11.32 8.58
CA ASN A 298 25.55 -11.03 8.00
C ASN A 298 25.31 -9.52 7.92
N CYS A 299 25.37 -8.96 6.70
CA CYS A 299 25.17 -7.54 6.47
C CYS A 299 23.76 -7.09 6.84
N ALA A 300 22.76 -7.92 6.59
CA ALA A 300 21.37 -7.57 6.89
C ALA A 300 21.13 -7.42 8.41
N ALA A 301 21.78 -8.26 9.22
CA ALA A 301 21.76 -8.11 10.67
C ALA A 301 22.52 -6.85 11.12
N ALA A 302 23.72 -6.61 10.58
CA ALA A 302 24.55 -5.45 10.92
C ALA A 302 23.86 -4.11 10.59
N GLN A 303 23.19 -4.04 9.44
CA GLN A 303 22.50 -2.85 8.95
C GLN A 303 21.03 -2.76 9.39
N SER A 304 20.52 -3.79 10.08
CA SER A 304 19.12 -3.89 10.53
C SER A 304 18.12 -3.71 9.38
N ALA A 305 18.43 -4.25 8.21
CA ALA A 305 17.65 -4.14 6.99
C ALA A 305 18.05 -5.19 5.98
N ALA A 306 17.09 -5.75 5.26
CA ALA A 306 17.37 -6.70 4.19
C ALA A 306 17.74 -5.98 2.89
N PHE A 307 18.70 -6.52 2.14
CA PHE A 307 19.05 -6.00 0.83
C PHE A 307 19.92 -6.97 0.02
N TRP A 308 20.27 -6.60 -1.20
CA TRP A 308 21.24 -7.30 -2.05
C TRP A 308 22.68 -6.95 -1.67
N TYR A 309 23.13 -7.33 -0.47
CA TYR A 309 24.46 -6.95 0.00
C TYR A 309 25.58 -7.71 -0.74
N GLY A 310 26.68 -7.00 -1.01
CA GLY A 310 27.94 -7.60 -1.46
C GLY A 310 28.89 -7.81 -0.29
N SER A 311 30.20 -7.76 -0.55
CA SER A 311 31.24 -7.89 0.49
C SER A 311 31.33 -6.69 1.45
N SER A 312 30.63 -5.59 1.15
CA SER A 312 30.59 -4.39 2.01
C SER A 312 29.14 -4.01 2.32
N CYS A 313 28.82 -3.99 3.62
CA CYS A 313 27.45 -3.80 4.10
C CYS A 313 26.97 -2.33 4.09
N ASN A 314 27.91 -1.37 4.11
CA ASN A 314 27.63 0.04 4.43
C ASN A 314 27.52 0.94 3.19
N LEU A 315 27.27 0.37 2.01
CA LEU A 315 27.28 1.15 0.77
C LEU A 315 25.95 1.88 0.53
N SER A 316 24.84 1.14 0.40
CA SER A 316 23.48 1.68 0.31
C SER A 316 22.55 0.80 1.13
N ASN A 317 21.57 1.43 1.80
CA ASN A 317 20.61 0.73 2.64
C ASN A 317 19.22 1.36 2.47
N PRO A 318 18.56 1.22 1.31
CA PRO A 318 17.26 1.86 1.07
C PRO A 318 16.14 1.26 1.95
N PHE A 319 16.36 0.08 2.55
CA PHE A 319 15.42 -0.57 3.46
C PHE A 319 15.76 -0.32 4.93
N GLY A 320 16.72 0.58 5.19
CA GLY A 320 17.16 0.96 6.52
C GLY A 320 16.06 1.52 7.43
N LEU A 321 16.47 1.75 8.66
CA LEU A 321 15.68 2.34 9.73
C LEU A 321 15.27 3.76 9.36
N TYR A 322 13.98 4.04 9.45
CA TYR A 322 13.45 5.38 9.24
C TYR A 322 13.74 6.24 10.49
N GLN A 323 14.71 7.13 10.37
CA GLN A 323 15.14 7.97 11.49
C GLN A 323 14.41 9.31 11.50
N ARG A 324 13.44 9.48 12.41
CA ARG A 324 12.56 10.66 12.47
C ARG A 324 13.29 11.96 12.86
N LEU A 325 14.33 11.88 13.68
CA LEU A 325 15.01 13.03 14.26
C LEU A 325 16.48 13.05 13.82
N LEU A 326 16.88 14.06 13.04
CA LEU A 326 18.22 14.20 12.46
C LEU A 326 19.40 14.02 13.44
N ASP A 327 19.21 14.35 14.71
CA ASP A 327 20.30 14.54 15.68
C ASP A 327 20.33 13.49 16.81
N ARG A 328 19.44 12.49 16.81
CA ARG A 328 19.40 11.46 17.88
C ARG A 328 19.92 10.09 17.48
N ASP A 329 20.29 9.89 16.22
CA ASP A 329 20.56 8.55 15.71
C ASP A 329 22.02 8.16 15.91
N LYS A 330 22.23 7.22 16.83
CA LYS A 330 23.52 6.60 17.18
C LYS A 330 23.85 5.39 16.30
N ASP A 331 23.09 5.15 15.24
CA ASP A 331 23.10 3.87 14.53
C ASP A 331 23.89 3.94 13.22
N GLU A 332 25.20 3.73 13.37
CA GLU A 332 26.27 3.61 12.37
C GLU A 332 25.82 2.89 11.07
N TYR A 333 25.32 3.64 10.09
CA TYR A 333 24.86 3.18 8.76
C TYR A 333 23.49 2.50 8.66
N LYS A 334 22.73 2.41 9.76
CA LYS A 334 21.42 1.72 9.74
C LYS A 334 20.28 2.53 9.14
N GLY A 335 20.48 3.81 8.85
CA GLY A 335 19.43 4.67 8.29
C GLY A 335 19.05 4.29 6.86
N ILE A 336 18.02 4.95 6.31
CA ILE A 336 17.73 4.84 4.87
C ILE A 336 18.80 5.61 4.09
N LEU A 337 19.78 4.89 3.55
CA LEU A 337 20.98 5.45 2.91
C LEU A 337 21.04 5.16 1.42
N TRP A 338 21.62 6.11 0.68
CA TRP A 338 21.83 6.00 -0.76
C TRP A 338 23.19 6.62 -1.12
N ARG A 339 24.15 5.77 -1.50
CA ARG A 339 25.52 6.22 -1.79
C ARG A 339 25.55 7.34 -2.83
N GLY A 340 26.27 8.42 -2.54
CA GLY A 340 26.38 9.62 -3.37
C GLY A 340 25.24 10.64 -3.20
N PHE A 341 24.21 10.33 -2.41
CA PHE A 341 23.17 11.29 -2.03
C PHE A 341 23.07 11.47 -0.51
N LEU A 342 23.02 10.36 0.23
CA LEU A 342 23.15 10.33 1.69
C LEU A 342 23.95 9.08 2.07
N ASP A 343 25.26 9.26 2.27
CA ASP A 343 26.22 8.16 2.50
C ASP A 343 26.21 7.59 3.93
N GLY A 344 25.52 8.23 4.88
CA GLY A 344 25.66 7.92 6.31
C GLY A 344 26.94 8.53 6.91
N PRO A 345 27.41 8.07 8.09
CA PRO A 345 26.85 7.00 8.94
C PRO A 345 25.56 7.38 9.67
N LYS A 346 25.13 8.65 9.59
CA LYS A 346 23.96 9.17 10.30
C LYS A 346 22.91 9.66 9.35
N GLY A 347 21.68 9.68 9.85
CA GLY A 347 20.52 10.20 9.15
C GLY A 347 19.87 9.15 8.26
N SER A 348 18.72 9.53 7.74
CA SER A 348 17.89 8.72 6.88
C SER A 348 17.26 9.64 5.84
N LEU A 349 17.15 9.15 4.61
CA LEU A 349 16.27 9.76 3.63
C LEU A 349 14.84 9.84 4.19
N LYS A 350 14.14 10.91 3.81
CA LYS A 350 12.76 11.18 4.19
C LYS A 350 11.79 10.40 3.32
N ILE A 351 12.06 10.24 2.03
CA ILE A 351 11.24 9.47 1.08
C ILE A 351 12.13 8.54 0.27
N VAL A 352 11.70 7.29 0.11
CA VAL A 352 12.22 6.35 -0.90
C VAL A 352 11.04 5.64 -1.55
N ARG A 353 10.92 5.80 -2.87
CA ARG A 353 9.92 5.08 -3.67
C ARG A 353 10.64 4.31 -4.76
N MET A 354 10.38 3.02 -4.86
CA MET A 354 10.85 2.19 -5.97
C MET A 354 9.64 1.75 -6.78
N MET A 355 9.71 1.96 -8.08
CA MET A 355 8.62 1.69 -9.01
C MET A 355 9.15 1.00 -10.26
N VAL A 356 8.40 0.04 -10.79
CA VAL A 356 8.78 -0.70 -12.00
C VAL A 356 7.73 -0.51 -13.08
N ARG A 357 8.16 -0.49 -14.34
CA ARG A 357 7.27 -0.35 -15.50
C ARG A 357 7.77 -1.19 -16.66
N PRO A 358 6.91 -1.91 -17.40
CA PRO A 358 7.32 -2.61 -18.59
C PRO A 358 7.83 -1.60 -19.63
N ARG A 359 8.93 -1.90 -20.30
CA ARG A 359 9.36 -1.14 -21.47
C ARG A 359 8.73 -1.75 -22.71
N ASN A 360 8.22 -0.91 -23.62
CA ASN A 360 7.93 -1.39 -24.96
C ASN A 360 9.28 -1.69 -25.63
N GLY A 361 9.46 -2.93 -26.12
CA GLY A 361 10.62 -3.25 -26.94
C GLY A 361 10.64 -2.31 -28.13
N THR A 362 11.69 -1.49 -28.25
CA THR A 362 12.01 -0.90 -29.55
C THR A 362 12.42 -2.06 -30.44
N SER A 363 11.52 -2.43 -31.35
CA SER A 363 11.83 -3.38 -32.44
C SER A 363 12.82 -2.76 -33.40
#